data_AF-A0A9D7TU81-F1
#
_entry.id   AF-A0A9D7TU81-F1
#
_cell.length_a   1.000
_cell.length_b   1.000
_cell.length_c   1.000
_cell.angle_alpha   90.00
_cell.angle_beta   90.00
_cell.angle_gamma   90.00
#
_symmetry.space_group_name_H-M   'P 1'
#
loop_
_entity.id
_entity.type
_entity.pdbx_description
1 polymer ?
#
loop_
_entity_poly.entity_id
_entity_poly.type
_entity_poly.pdbx_seq_one_letter_code
_entity_poly.pdbx_strand_id
1 'polypeptide(L)'
;MLFYSPKFILPKRYNNTCSQVDVLPSIAGLAKASYRNTTFGRNLFDSASKKENVAFIYDDALHTIGIINDQYYYLRNLNSNNEEFLSMLTDAAVPKNNITDSIKNHLQKLTLAYYETAKYMLLNNKKK
;
A
#
# COMPACT_ATOMS: atom_id res chain seq x y z
N MET A 1 -4.91 -1.46 -12.40
CA MET A 1 -4.80 -2.95 -12.42
C MET A 1 -6.07 -3.54 -13.01
N LEU A 2 -5.98 -4.62 -13.79
CA LEU A 2 -7.13 -5.30 -14.40
C LEU A 2 -7.09 -6.80 -14.07
N PHE A 3 -8.17 -7.31 -13.49
CA PHE A 3 -8.43 -8.75 -13.40
C PHE A 3 -9.49 -9.10 -14.43
N TYR A 4 -9.22 -10.11 -15.25
CA TYR A 4 -10.14 -10.57 -16.29
C TYR A 4 -10.38 -12.08 -16.13
N SER A 5 -11.59 -12.43 -15.73
CA SER A 5 -12.02 -13.82 -15.58
C SER A 5 -13.52 -13.94 -15.88
N PRO A 6 -13.91 -14.00 -17.17
CA PRO A 6 -15.32 -14.11 -17.57
C PRO A 6 -16.00 -15.27 -16.87
N LYS A 7 -17.28 -15.09 -16.49
CA LYS A 7 -18.11 -16.05 -15.74
C LYS A 7 -17.74 -16.25 -14.27
N PHE A 8 -16.54 -15.87 -13.83
CA PHE A 8 -16.09 -16.06 -12.45
C PHE A 8 -16.06 -14.76 -11.63
N ILE A 9 -15.81 -13.61 -12.28
CA ILE A 9 -15.91 -12.30 -11.65
C ILE A 9 -16.85 -11.40 -12.45
N LEU A 10 -17.69 -10.64 -11.74
CA LEU A 10 -18.53 -9.63 -12.36
C LEU A 10 -17.69 -8.40 -12.75
N PRO A 11 -17.97 -7.77 -13.91
CA PRO A 11 -17.36 -6.50 -14.25
C PRO A 11 -17.63 -5.47 -13.15
N LYS A 12 -16.56 -4.93 -12.55
CA LYS A 12 -16.66 -3.90 -11.52
C LYS A 12 -15.42 -3.03 -11.49
N ARG A 13 -15.62 -1.74 -11.22
CA ARG A 13 -14.55 -0.78 -10.97
C ARG A 13 -14.41 -0.56 -9.47
N TYR A 14 -13.17 -0.59 -9.00
CA TYR A 14 -12.80 -0.24 -7.63
C TYR A 14 -11.81 0.91 -7.70
N ASN A 15 -12.00 1.91 -6.84
CA ASN A 15 -11.13 3.09 -6.76
C ASN A 15 -10.21 3.04 -5.53
N ASN A 16 -10.24 1.94 -4.78
CA ASN A 16 -9.41 1.76 -3.61
C ASN A 16 -7.94 1.52 -4.01
N THR A 17 -7.06 2.04 -3.17
CA THR A 17 -5.61 1.92 -3.29
C THR A 17 -5.21 0.46 -3.16
N CYS A 18 -4.42 0.02 -4.13
CA CYS A 18 -3.83 -1.31 -4.20
C CYS A 18 -2.43 -1.21 -4.78
N SER A 19 -1.64 -2.25 -4.61
CA SER A 19 -0.27 -2.33 -5.07
C SER A 19 -0.03 -3.55 -5.95
N GLN A 20 1.07 -3.57 -6.70
CA GLN A 20 1.41 -4.71 -7.56
C GLN A 20 1.63 -6.01 -6.75
N VAL A 21 2.09 -5.92 -5.50
CA VAL A 21 2.27 -7.11 -4.65
C VAL A 21 0.95 -7.79 -4.29
N ASP A 22 -0.19 -7.11 -4.47
CA ASP A 22 -1.53 -7.67 -4.25
C ASP A 22 -1.98 -8.63 -5.35
N VAL A 23 -1.31 -8.63 -6.52
CA VAL A 23 -1.69 -9.46 -7.68
C VAL A 23 -1.69 -10.94 -7.33
N LEU A 24 -0.59 -11.46 -6.79
CA LEU A 24 -0.43 -12.89 -6.50
C LEU A 24 -1.45 -13.43 -5.49
N PRO A 25 -1.60 -12.85 -4.27
CA PRO A 25 -2.61 -13.34 -3.33
C PRO A 25 -4.05 -13.19 -3.85
N SER A 26 -4.32 -12.18 -4.70
CA SER A 26 -5.63 -12.02 -5.34
C SER A 26 -5.91 -13.12 -6.37
N ILE A 27 -4.93 -13.46 -7.23
CA ILE A 27 -5.07 -14.56 -8.19
C ILE A 27 -5.23 -15.89 -7.46
N ALA A 28 -4.44 -16.15 -6.43
CA ALA A 28 -4.55 -17.38 -5.63
C ALA A 28 -5.94 -17.52 -4.97
N GLY A 29 -6.46 -16.41 -4.43
CA GLY A 29 -7.82 -16.35 -3.89
C GLY A 29 -8.90 -16.64 -4.94
N LEU A 30 -8.82 -16.03 -6.12
CA LEU A 30 -9.75 -16.28 -7.22
C LEU A 30 -9.70 -17.73 -7.72
N ALA A 31 -8.50 -18.32 -7.78
CA ALA A 31 -8.29 -19.70 -8.18
C ALA A 31 -8.71 -20.73 -7.11
N LYS A 32 -9.11 -20.28 -5.92
CA LYS A 32 -9.38 -21.13 -4.74
C LYS A 32 -8.17 -22.03 -4.39
N ALA A 33 -6.96 -21.56 -4.68
CA ALA A 33 -5.74 -22.26 -4.33
C ALA A 33 -5.37 -21.92 -2.88
N SER A 34 -5.07 -22.94 -2.06
CA SER A 34 -4.50 -22.70 -0.73
C SER A 34 -3.10 -22.11 -0.85
N TYR A 35 -2.82 -21.04 -0.11
CA TYR A 35 -1.52 -20.39 -0.10
C TYR A 35 -1.13 -19.91 1.30
N ARG A 36 0.18 -19.85 1.55
CA ARG A 36 0.74 -19.19 2.73
C ARG A 36 1.40 -17.90 2.27
N ASN A 37 0.82 -16.76 2.67
CA ASN A 37 1.36 -15.46 2.33
C ASN A 37 2.34 -14.99 3.40
N THR A 38 3.62 -14.92 3.04
CA THR A 38 4.70 -14.34 3.88
C THR A 38 5.21 -13.04 3.28
N THR A 39 4.38 -12.33 2.51
CA THR A 39 4.69 -11.06 1.83
C THR A 39 3.67 -9.99 2.24
N PHE A 40 3.84 -8.74 1.77
CA PHE A 40 2.92 -7.64 2.08
C PHE A 40 1.60 -7.69 1.33
N GLY A 41 1.54 -8.38 0.19
CA GLY A 41 0.36 -8.38 -0.66
C GLY A 41 -0.89 -8.88 0.06
N ARG A 42 -2.07 -8.43 -0.36
CA ARG A 42 -3.36 -8.92 0.14
C ARG A 42 -4.28 -9.35 -0.99
N ASN A 43 -5.17 -10.28 -0.71
CA ASN A 43 -6.23 -10.65 -1.64
C ASN A 43 -7.27 -9.53 -1.70
N LEU A 44 -7.40 -8.85 -2.84
CA LEU A 44 -8.34 -7.74 -3.04
C LEU A 44 -9.81 -8.19 -3.15
N PHE A 45 -10.05 -9.49 -3.31
CA PHE A 45 -11.39 -10.08 -3.34
C PHE A 45 -11.83 -10.64 -1.98
N ASP A 46 -10.98 -10.55 -0.95
CA ASP A 46 -11.32 -10.98 0.40
C ASP A 46 -12.04 -9.85 1.16
N SER A 47 -13.37 -10.00 1.33
CA SER A 47 -14.19 -9.06 2.09
C SER A 47 -14.13 -9.26 3.60
N ALA A 48 -13.56 -10.35 4.09
CA ALA A 48 -13.43 -10.61 5.53
C ALA A 48 -12.23 -9.87 6.14
N SER A 49 -11.19 -9.61 5.34
CA SER A 49 -9.99 -8.91 5.79
C SER A 49 -10.16 -7.38 5.77
N LYS A 50 -10.24 -6.76 6.95
CA LYS A 50 -10.31 -5.29 7.11
C LYS A 50 -8.93 -4.62 7.08
N LYS A 51 -8.09 -4.94 6.10
CA LYS A 51 -6.80 -4.24 5.94
C LYS A 51 -7.02 -2.85 5.35
N GLU A 52 -6.28 -1.86 5.85
CA GLU A 52 -6.29 -0.50 5.31
C GLU A 52 -5.88 -0.50 3.82
N ASN A 53 -6.54 0.34 3.02
CA ASN A 53 -6.21 0.51 1.60
C ASN A 53 -4.99 1.40 1.45
N VAL A 54 -3.82 0.78 1.46
CA VAL A 54 -2.53 1.46 1.36
C VAL A 54 -1.62 0.78 0.35
N ALA A 55 -0.73 1.56 -0.25
CA ALA A 55 0.42 1.05 -0.99
C ALA A 55 1.70 1.69 -0.46
N PHE A 56 2.73 0.87 -0.28
CA PHE A 56 4.07 1.33 0.06
C PHE A 56 4.85 1.62 -1.22
N ILE A 57 5.48 2.80 -1.27
CA ILE A 57 6.29 3.28 -2.39
C ILE A 57 7.72 3.46 -1.89
N TYR A 58 8.67 2.85 -2.61
CA TYR A 58 10.11 3.08 -2.47
C TYR A 58 10.62 3.58 -3.82
N ASP A 59 11.19 4.78 -3.83
CA ASP A 59 11.83 5.38 -5.00
C ASP A 59 13.33 5.48 -4.73
N ASP A 60 14.10 4.68 -5.46
CA ASP A 60 15.55 4.61 -5.30
C ASP A 60 16.26 5.86 -5.84
N ALA A 61 15.76 6.44 -6.93
CA ALA A 61 16.39 7.59 -7.59
C ALA A 61 16.24 8.87 -6.75
N LEU A 62 15.09 9.03 -6.10
CA LEU A 62 14.82 10.15 -5.20
C LEU A 62 15.21 9.85 -3.74
N HIS A 63 15.57 8.60 -3.43
CA HIS A 63 15.79 8.09 -2.07
C HIS A 63 14.61 8.40 -1.14
N THR A 64 13.39 8.18 -1.62
CA THR A 64 12.17 8.43 -0.84
C THR A 64 11.41 7.16 -0.53
N ILE A 65 10.80 7.13 0.66
CA ILE A 65 9.81 6.13 1.05
C ILE A 65 8.49 6.80 1.41
N GLY A 66 7.39 6.11 1.17
CA GLY A 66 6.08 6.66 1.48
C GLY A 66 4.96 5.65 1.49
N ILE A 67 3.84 6.07 2.08
CA ILE A 67 2.57 5.36 2.05
C ILE A 67 1.54 6.27 1.41
N ILE A 68 0.88 5.74 0.40
CA ILE A 68 -0.30 6.31 -0.24
C ILE A 68 -1.54 5.54 0.20
N ASN A 69 -2.62 6.25 0.49
CA ASN A 69 -3.96 5.70 0.66
C ASN A 69 -4.95 6.38 -0.30
N ASP A 70 -6.25 6.07 -0.14
CA ASP A 70 -7.31 6.58 -1.03
C ASP A 70 -7.41 8.12 -1.07
N GLN A 71 -6.81 8.84 -0.11
CA GLN A 71 -6.99 10.29 0.04
C GLN A 71 -5.67 11.08 0.13
N TYR A 72 -4.60 10.48 0.63
CA TYR A 72 -3.37 11.17 0.95
C TYR A 72 -2.14 10.34 0.62
N TYR A 73 -1.04 11.04 0.35
CA TYR A 73 0.29 10.48 0.20
C TYR A 73 1.25 11.16 1.17
N TYR A 74 1.83 10.36 2.07
CA TYR A 74 2.96 10.78 2.88
C TYR A 74 4.24 10.19 2.28
N LEU A 75 5.26 11.02 2.10
CA LEU A 75 6.59 10.59 1.68
C LEU A 75 7.68 11.31 2.47
N ARG A 76 8.80 10.63 2.66
CA ARG A 76 10.00 11.19 3.30
C ARG A 76 11.25 10.78 2.54
N ASN A 77 12.23 11.66 2.54
CA ASN A 77 13.57 11.33 2.06
C ASN A 77 14.30 10.47 3.12
N LEU A 78 15.16 9.56 2.67
CA LEU A 78 16.00 8.72 3.53
C LEU A 78 17.33 9.40 3.87
N ASN A 79 17.81 10.30 3.02
CA ASN A 79 19.09 10.99 3.14
C ASN A 79 18.94 12.40 3.74
N SER A 80 17.72 12.90 3.89
CA SER A 80 17.42 14.19 4.52
C SER A 80 16.19 14.11 5.42
N ASN A 81 15.91 15.19 6.14
CA ASN A 81 14.71 15.31 6.98
C ASN A 81 13.50 15.89 6.21
N ASN A 82 13.54 15.86 4.88
CA ASN A 82 12.43 16.38 4.06
C ASN A 82 11.27 15.39 4.07
N GLU A 83 10.07 15.90 4.36
CA GLU A 83 8.81 15.16 4.36
C GLU A 83 7.75 15.95 3.58
N GLU A 84 6.91 15.26 2.84
CA GLU A 84 5.76 15.84 2.14
C GLU A 84 4.47 15.12 2.52
N PHE A 85 3.38 15.87 2.49
CA PHE A 85 2.03 15.35 2.75
C PHE A 85 1.06 15.96 1.73
N LEU A 86 0.63 15.12 0.79
CA LEU A 86 -0.08 15.52 -0.42
C LEU A 86 -1.49 14.94 -0.44
N SER A 87 -2.42 15.64 -1.06
CA SER A 87 -3.76 15.10 -1.35
C SER A 87 -3.70 14.28 -2.64
N MET A 88 -4.34 13.11 -2.64
CA MET A 88 -4.55 12.29 -3.85
C MET A 88 -5.87 12.61 -4.56
N LEU A 89 -6.64 13.56 -4.03
CA LEU A 89 -7.94 13.95 -4.56
C LEU A 89 -7.88 15.28 -5.32
N THR A 90 -6.95 16.16 -4.96
CA THR A 90 -6.85 17.52 -5.51
C THR A 90 -5.40 18.00 -5.50
N ASP A 91 -5.05 18.92 -6.40
CA ASP A 91 -3.74 19.59 -6.40
C ASP A 91 -3.59 20.67 -5.31
N ALA A 92 -4.64 20.91 -4.52
CA ALA A 92 -4.60 21.87 -3.42
C ALA A 92 -3.74 21.36 -2.26
N ALA A 93 -3.08 22.29 -1.56
CA ALA A 93 -2.35 21.98 -0.34
C ALA A 93 -3.30 21.37 0.72
N VAL A 94 -2.82 20.35 1.43
CA VAL A 94 -3.60 19.72 2.49
C VAL A 94 -3.82 20.73 3.63
N PRO A 95 -5.08 21.00 4.05
CA PRO A 95 -5.35 21.96 5.10
C PRO A 95 -4.70 21.51 6.41
N LYS A 96 -4.08 22.43 7.14
CA LYS A 96 -3.46 22.12 8.44
C LYS A 96 -4.50 22.20 9.56
N ASN A 97 -4.84 21.07 10.14
CA ASN A 97 -5.75 20.96 11.27
C ASN A 97 -5.53 19.63 12.01
N ASN A 98 -6.15 19.47 13.18
CA ASN A 98 -5.97 18.28 14.02
C ASN A 98 -6.30 16.95 13.31
N ILE A 99 -7.23 16.95 12.36
CA ILE A 99 -7.62 15.73 11.62
C ILE A 99 -6.52 15.36 10.63
N THR A 100 -6.10 16.31 9.79
CA THR A 100 -5.06 16.07 8.79
C THR A 100 -3.69 15.81 9.43
N ASP A 101 -3.39 16.43 10.57
CA ASP A 101 -2.19 16.14 11.36
C ASP A 101 -2.22 14.72 11.94
N SER A 102 -3.37 14.27 12.44
CA SER A 102 -3.55 12.90 12.92
C SER A 102 -3.33 11.87 11.80
N ILE A 103 -3.89 12.13 10.61
CA ILE A 103 -3.71 11.28 9.43
C ILE A 103 -2.25 11.27 8.99
N LYS A 104 -1.60 12.44 8.91
CA LYS A 104 -0.18 12.54 8.56
C LYS A 104 0.68 11.70 9.51
N ASN A 105 0.44 11.82 10.82
CA ASN A 105 1.17 11.07 11.85
C ASN A 105 0.96 9.56 11.73
N HIS A 106 -0.26 9.11 11.40
CA HIS A 106 -0.55 7.70 11.14
C HIS A 106 0.24 7.19 9.92
N LEU A 107 0.17 7.90 8.80
CA LEU A 107 0.86 7.51 7.56
C LEU A 107 2.39 7.57 7.69
N GLN A 108 2.92 8.52 8.47
CA GLN A 108 4.34 8.57 8.80
C GLN A 108 4.78 7.31 9.56
N LYS A 109 4.05 6.92 10.61
CA LYS A 109 4.34 5.69 11.37
C LYS A 109 4.22 4.46 10.48
N LEU A 110 3.19 4.40 9.64
CA LEU A 110 2.98 3.27 8.73
C LEU A 110 4.10 3.17 7.70
N THR A 111 4.57 4.30 7.17
CA THR A 111 5.70 4.36 6.22
C THR A 111 6.95 3.75 6.81
N LEU A 112 7.30 4.13 8.04
CA LEU A 112 8.46 3.56 8.74
C LEU A 112 8.26 2.08 9.06
N ALA A 113 7.07 1.68 9.50
CA ALA A 113 6.75 0.29 9.79
C ALA A 113 6.91 -0.60 8.55
N TYR A 114 6.41 -0.16 7.38
CA TYR A 114 6.57 -0.90 6.14
C TYR A 114 8.03 -0.96 5.69
N TYR A 115 8.76 0.14 5.75
CA TYR A 115 10.16 0.19 5.35
C TYR A 115 11.04 -0.76 6.19
N GLU A 116 10.94 -0.69 7.52
CA GLU A 116 11.74 -1.56 8.40
C GLU A 116 11.30 -3.02 8.28
N THR A 117 10.00 -3.29 8.11
CA THR A 117 9.53 -4.65 7.88
C THR A 117 10.05 -5.19 6.56
N ALA A 118 10.06 -4.39 5.49
CA ALA A 118 10.58 -4.79 4.18
C ALA A 118 12.08 -5.09 4.25
N LYS A 119 12.85 -4.22 4.92
CA LYS A 119 14.28 -4.42 5.17
C LYS A 119 14.54 -5.69 5.97
N TYR A 120 13.78 -5.92 7.05
CA TYR A 120 13.89 -7.14 7.84
C TYR A 120 13.60 -8.38 6.99
N MET A 121 12.50 -8.38 6.23
CA MET A 121 12.11 -9.50 5.38
C MET A 121 13.15 -9.80 4.31
N LEU A 122 13.76 -8.78 3.70
CA LEU A 122 14.83 -8.97 2.71
C LEU A 122 16.03 -9.75 3.29
N LEU A 123 16.37 -9.49 4.56
CA LEU A 123 17.52 -10.11 5.22
C LEU A 123 17.19 -11.45 5.90
N ASN A 124 15.93 -11.68 6.29
CA ASN A 124 15.54 -12.81 7.14
C ASN A 124 14.62 -13.83 6.47
N ASN A 125 13.97 -13.50 5.34
CA ASN A 125 13.17 -14.49 4.62
C ASN A 125 14.06 -15.46 3.87
N LYS A 126 14.28 -16.64 4.48
CA LYS A 126 14.95 -17.76 3.82
C LYS A 126 14.12 -18.21 2.61
N LYS A 127 14.77 -18.35 1.45
CA LYS A 127 14.17 -19.04 0.30
C LYS A 127 13.85 -20.47 0.74
N LYS A 128 12.58 -20.87 0.58
CA LYS A 128 12.15 -22.26 0.74
C LYS A 128 12.14 -22.92 -0.62
#